data_AF-X1E676-F1
#
_entry.id   AF-X1E676-F1
#
_cell.length_a   1.000
_cell.length_b   1.000
_cell.length_c   1.000
_cell.angle_alpha   90.00
_cell.angle_beta   90.00
_cell.angle_gamma   90.00
#
_symmetry.space_group_name_H-M   'P 1'
#
loop_
_entity.id
_entity.type
_entity.pdbx_description
1 polymer ?
#
loop_
_entity_poly.entity_id
_entity_poly.type
_entity_poly.pdbx_seq_one_letter_code
_entity_poly.pdbx_strand_id
1 'polypeptide(L)'
;IENYSRHILGKKPGEAPNTLLDFFPDDFLMVIDESHIAIPQIRGMYEGDRSRKQTLVDYGFRLPSALDNRPLRFEEFEAKVGRVIFTSATPSPYERKASSQIVEQIIRPTGLVIIIIAYKVFYCVIGEKFLELVTKLGCKCLIGSQNQCWKLNILYHICYRISLSGTSNSQ
;
A
#
# COMPACT_ATOMS: atom_id res chain seq x y z
N ILE A 1 15.05 25.02 -1.94
CA ILE A 1 14.60 25.92 -3.04
C ILE A 1 13.16 25.63 -3.46
N GLU A 2 12.77 24.36 -3.52
CA GLU A 2 11.44 23.83 -3.79
C GLU A 2 10.30 24.44 -2.97
N ASN A 3 10.54 24.83 -1.71
CA ASN A 3 9.56 25.54 -0.88
C ASN A 3 9.16 26.93 -1.42
N TYR A 4 9.89 27.45 -2.41
CA TYR A 4 9.60 28.70 -3.10
C TYR A 4 9.11 28.47 -4.54
N SER A 5 8.80 27.22 -4.93
CA SER A 5 8.40 26.85 -6.29
C SER A 5 7.27 27.71 -6.84
N ARG A 6 6.27 28.03 -6.01
CA ARG A 6 5.18 28.94 -6.36
C ARG A 6 5.67 30.31 -6.85
N HIS A 7 6.58 30.93 -6.11
CA HIS A 7 7.11 32.25 -6.44
C HIS A 7 8.01 32.21 -7.67
N ILE A 8 8.81 31.15 -7.80
CA ILE A 8 9.71 30.95 -8.95
C ILE A 8 8.91 30.75 -10.24
N LEU A 9 7.81 30.00 -10.17
CA LEU A 9 6.95 29.70 -11.32
C LEU A 9 5.84 30.73 -11.55
N GLY A 10 5.73 31.77 -10.71
CA GLY A 10 4.69 32.79 -10.81
C GLY A 10 3.27 32.29 -10.57
N LYS A 11 3.10 31.16 -9.87
CA LYS A 11 1.78 30.57 -9.59
C LYS A 11 1.00 31.35 -8.54
N LYS A 12 -0.32 31.33 -8.63
CA LYS A 12 -1.19 31.92 -7.61
C LYS A 12 -1.19 31.07 -6.32
N PRO A 13 -1.43 31.66 -5.15
CA PRO A 13 -1.66 30.91 -3.92
C PRO A 13 -2.76 29.86 -4.10
N GLY A 14 -2.51 28.62 -3.67
CA GLY A 14 -3.43 27.50 -3.78
C GLY A 14 -3.46 26.79 -5.15
N GLU A 15 -2.88 27.38 -6.20
CA GLU A 15 -2.85 26.79 -7.54
C GLU A 15 -2.12 25.44 -7.55
N ALA A 16 -2.58 24.49 -8.37
CA ALA A 16 -1.98 23.18 -8.47
C ALA A 16 -0.50 23.30 -8.90
N PRO A 17 0.45 22.64 -8.23
CA PRO A 17 1.85 22.68 -8.63
C PRO A 17 2.08 21.92 -9.95
N ASN A 18 3.21 22.23 -10.59
CA ASN A 18 3.68 21.41 -11.71
C ASN A 18 4.24 20.09 -11.16
N THR A 19 3.88 18.98 -11.78
CA THR A 19 4.33 17.63 -11.45
C THR A 19 4.90 16.97 -12.70
N LEU A 20 5.36 15.73 -12.56
CA LEU A 20 5.82 14.93 -13.67
C LEU A 20 4.76 14.79 -14.78
N LEU A 21 3.47 14.83 -14.43
CA LEU A 21 2.37 14.69 -15.39
C LEU A 21 2.36 15.83 -16.42
N ASP A 22 2.80 17.03 -16.05
CA ASP A 22 2.82 18.19 -16.95
C ASP A 22 3.93 18.13 -18.00
N PHE A 23 4.85 17.15 -17.89
CA PHE A 23 5.92 16.94 -18.87
C PHE A 23 5.54 15.92 -19.95
N PHE A 24 4.41 15.22 -19.78
CA PHE A 24 3.91 14.29 -20.77
C PHE A 24 3.00 15.00 -21.79
N PRO A 25 2.92 14.52 -23.04
CA PRO A 25 1.90 14.95 -23.98
C PRO A 25 0.49 14.66 -23.46
N ASP A 26 -0.51 15.43 -23.87
CA ASP A 26 -1.90 15.30 -23.39
C ASP A 26 -2.50 13.89 -23.59
N ASP A 27 -1.97 13.12 -24.55
CA ASP A 27 -2.45 11.79 -24.89
C ASP A 27 -1.70 10.64 -24.21
N PHE A 28 -0.83 10.90 -23.23
CA PHE A 28 -0.08 9.84 -22.57
C PHE A 28 -0.95 8.73 -21.95
N LEU A 29 -0.40 7.52 -21.87
CA LEU A 29 -1.02 6.38 -21.20
C LEU A 29 -0.46 6.23 -19.79
N MET A 30 -1.33 6.27 -18.78
CA MET A 30 -0.98 5.96 -17.41
C MET A 30 -1.36 4.52 -17.08
N VAL A 31 -0.44 3.79 -16.45
CA VAL A 31 -0.73 2.48 -15.85
C VAL A 31 -0.55 2.60 -14.35
N ILE A 32 -1.59 2.28 -13.59
CA ILE A 32 -1.57 2.32 -12.12
C ILE A 32 -1.59 0.89 -11.61
N ASP A 33 -0.44 0.46 -11.10
CA ASP A 33 -0.29 -0.86 -10.51
C ASP A 33 -0.80 -0.93 -9.07
N GLU A 34 -1.32 -2.11 -8.72
CA GLU A 34 -2.10 -2.36 -7.51
C GLU A 34 -3.05 -1.21 -7.18
N SER A 35 -3.90 -0.87 -8.15
CA SER A 35 -4.77 0.32 -8.13
C SER A 35 -5.60 0.44 -6.85
N HIS A 36 -5.98 -0.70 -6.27
CA HIS A 36 -6.77 -0.79 -5.06
C HIS A 36 -6.06 -0.24 -3.82
N ILE A 37 -4.72 -0.13 -3.86
CA ILE A 37 -3.86 0.50 -2.87
C ILE A 37 -3.41 1.89 -3.35
N ALA A 38 -2.98 1.98 -4.61
CA ALA A 38 -2.39 3.20 -5.16
C ALA A 38 -3.39 4.38 -5.20
N ILE A 39 -4.65 4.13 -5.54
CA ILE A 39 -5.67 5.20 -5.59
C ILE A 39 -5.96 5.80 -4.21
N PRO A 40 -6.25 4.99 -3.16
CA PRO A 40 -6.36 5.52 -1.80
C PRO A 40 -5.11 6.30 -1.36
N GLN A 41 -3.91 5.81 -1.72
CA GLN A 41 -2.67 6.49 -1.40
C GLN A 41 -2.60 7.88 -2.06
N ILE A 42 -2.81 7.97 -3.38
CA ILE A 42 -2.80 9.24 -4.13
C ILE A 42 -3.79 10.22 -3.51
N ARG A 43 -5.01 9.76 -3.19
CA ARG A 43 -6.04 10.58 -2.54
C ARG A 43 -5.59 11.13 -1.19
N GLY A 44 -4.86 10.36 -0.40
CA GLY A 44 -4.38 10.76 0.93
C GLY A 44 -3.13 11.65 0.94
N MET A 45 -2.41 11.78 -0.19
CA MET A 45 -1.12 12.47 -0.21
C MET A 45 -1.21 13.95 0.16
N TYR A 46 -2.21 14.66 -0.39
CA TYR A 46 -2.36 16.10 -0.15
C TYR A 46 -2.58 16.40 1.34
N GLU A 47 -3.52 15.72 2.00
CA GLU A 47 -3.83 15.98 3.41
C GLU A 47 -2.68 15.58 4.34
N GLY A 48 -2.02 14.45 4.05
CA GLY A 48 -0.85 14.01 4.81
C GLY A 48 0.32 15.00 4.72
N ASP A 49 0.61 15.51 3.52
CA ASP A 49 1.66 16.52 3.33
C ASP A 49 1.29 17.87 3.95
N ARG A 50 0.04 18.30 3.79
CA ARG A 50 -0.47 19.55 4.34
C ARG A 50 -0.40 19.56 5.86
N SER A 51 -0.86 18.49 6.53
CA SER A 51 -0.80 18.38 8.00
C SER A 51 0.63 18.59 8.52
N ARG A 52 1.60 17.89 7.91
CA ARG A 52 3.02 18.00 8.28
C ARG A 52 3.61 19.38 8.01
N LYS A 53 3.28 20.00 6.89
CA LYS A 53 3.80 21.33 6.53
C LYS A 53 3.14 22.45 7.33
N GLN A 54 1.88 22.30 7.69
CA GLN A 54 1.16 23.26 8.52
C GLN A 54 1.89 23.45 9.85
N THR A 55 2.31 22.37 10.51
CA THR A 55 3.14 22.43 11.73
C THR A 55 4.40 23.27 11.52
N LEU A 56 5.12 23.10 10.40
CA LEU A 56 6.33 23.90 10.12
C LEU A 56 6.02 25.39 9.92
N VAL A 57 4.86 25.72 9.36
CA VAL A 57 4.41 27.11 9.20
C VAL A 57 4.00 27.70 10.55
N ASP A 58 3.26 26.95 11.36
CA ASP A 58 2.75 27.40 12.66
C ASP A 58 3.89 27.76 13.64
N TYR A 59 4.98 26.98 13.63
CA TYR A 59 6.18 27.25 14.43
C TYR A 59 7.20 28.15 13.73
N GLY A 60 6.86 28.77 12.59
CA GLY A 60 7.71 29.77 11.93
C GLY A 60 8.94 29.22 11.21
N PHE A 61 9.05 27.90 11.02
CA PHE A 61 10.15 27.29 10.25
C PHE A 61 10.00 27.50 8.74
N ARG A 62 8.78 27.73 8.26
CA ARG A 62 8.47 27.94 6.84
C ARG A 62 7.47 29.07 6.65
N LEU A 63 7.59 29.80 5.54
CA LEU A 63 6.57 30.75 5.11
C LEU A 63 5.27 30.04 4.68
N PRO A 64 4.10 30.69 4.78
CA PRO A 64 2.83 30.10 4.33
C PRO A 64 2.84 29.62 2.87
N SER A 65 3.62 30.27 2.01
CA SER A 65 3.78 29.87 0.60
C SER A 65 4.38 28.48 0.40
N ALA A 66 5.05 27.91 1.41
CA ALA A 66 5.60 26.56 1.34
C ALA A 66 4.51 25.48 1.23
N LEU A 67 3.28 25.78 1.65
CA LEU A 67 2.11 24.90 1.50
C LEU A 67 1.72 24.68 0.03
N ASP A 68 2.10 25.60 -0.87
CA ASP A 68 1.76 25.51 -2.30
C ASP A 68 2.71 24.58 -3.08
N ASN A 69 3.87 24.26 -2.50
CA ASN A 69 4.73 23.20 -3.01
C ASN A 69 4.25 21.85 -2.46
N ARG A 70 3.26 21.21 -3.08
CA ARG A 70 2.51 20.09 -2.49
C ARG A 70 2.21 18.97 -3.48
N PRO A 71 1.75 17.79 -3.02
CA PRO A 71 1.07 16.84 -3.89
C PRO A 71 -0.21 17.45 -4.51
N LEU A 72 -0.63 16.87 -5.62
CA LEU A 72 -1.94 17.17 -6.20
C LEU A 72 -3.05 16.68 -5.27
N ARG A 73 -4.14 17.43 -5.23
CA ARG A 73 -5.42 16.91 -4.73
C ARG A 73 -5.93 15.85 -5.71
N PHE A 74 -6.83 14.99 -5.24
CA PHE A 74 -7.34 13.90 -6.07
C PHE A 74 -8.06 14.43 -7.31
N GLU A 75 -8.81 15.51 -7.17
CA GLU A 75 -9.55 16.15 -8.28
C GLU A 75 -8.60 16.81 -9.28
N GLU A 76 -7.47 17.38 -8.80
CA GLU A 76 -6.43 17.95 -9.67
C GLU A 76 -5.68 16.85 -10.42
N PHE A 77 -5.49 15.69 -9.80
CA PHE A 77 -4.94 14.51 -10.45
C PHE A 77 -5.89 14.00 -11.53
N GLU A 78 -7.17 13.79 -11.22
CA GLU A 78 -8.17 13.33 -12.20
C GLU A 78 -8.28 14.27 -13.41
N ALA A 79 -8.19 15.57 -13.19
CA ALA A 79 -8.22 16.55 -14.28
C ALA A 79 -6.99 16.49 -15.21
N LYS A 80 -5.84 16.01 -14.72
CA LYS A 80 -4.60 15.91 -15.49
C LYS A 80 -4.42 14.56 -16.18
N VAL A 81 -5.19 13.55 -15.77
CA VAL A 81 -5.00 12.19 -16.26
C VAL A 81 -6.06 11.87 -17.32
N GLY A 82 -5.59 11.56 -18.53
CA GLY A 82 -6.44 11.16 -19.65
C GLY A 82 -6.69 9.65 -19.70
N ARG A 83 -5.79 8.92 -20.37
CA ARG A 83 -5.93 7.46 -20.57
C ARG A 83 -5.29 6.70 -19.41
N VAL A 84 -6.08 5.88 -18.70
CA VAL A 84 -5.62 5.10 -17.54
C VAL A 84 -5.95 3.63 -17.67
N ILE A 85 -4.98 2.78 -17.34
CA ILE A 85 -5.17 1.36 -17.09
C ILE A 85 -4.94 1.11 -15.59
N PHE A 86 -5.97 0.63 -14.90
CA PHE A 86 -5.86 0.16 -13.53
C PHE A 86 -5.51 -1.33 -13.53
N THR A 87 -4.41 -1.72 -12.91
CA THR A 87 -4.05 -3.13 -12.73
C THR A 87 -4.21 -3.51 -11.25
N SER A 88 -5.05 -4.51 -10.99
CA SER A 88 -5.33 -5.00 -9.64
C SER A 88 -6.04 -6.35 -9.71
N ALA A 89 -5.66 -7.30 -8.85
CA ALA A 89 -6.41 -8.54 -8.67
C ALA A 89 -7.75 -8.31 -7.92
N THR A 90 -7.84 -7.21 -7.16
CA THR A 90 -8.99 -6.86 -6.32
C THR A 90 -9.37 -5.39 -6.54
N PRO A 91 -9.93 -5.01 -7.71
CA PRO A 91 -10.22 -3.61 -8.00
C PRO A 91 -11.28 -3.04 -7.05
N SER A 92 -10.99 -1.87 -6.50
CA SER A 92 -11.84 -1.15 -5.55
C SER A 92 -13.05 -0.48 -6.26
N PRO A 93 -14.04 0.05 -5.52
CA PRO A 93 -15.25 0.64 -6.12
C PRO A 93 -14.98 1.83 -7.03
N TYR A 94 -13.91 2.59 -6.78
CA TYR A 94 -13.54 3.73 -7.61
C TYR A 94 -13.16 3.29 -9.03
N GLU A 95 -12.25 2.32 -9.14
CA GLU A 95 -11.76 1.82 -10.43
C GLU A 95 -12.89 1.19 -11.23
N ARG A 96 -13.78 0.45 -10.57
CA ARG A 96 -14.97 -0.15 -11.21
C ARG A 96 -15.92 0.90 -11.78
N LYS A 97 -16.06 2.06 -11.12
CA LYS A 97 -16.90 3.16 -11.58
C LYS A 97 -16.22 4.00 -12.67
N ALA A 98 -14.91 4.21 -12.56
CA ALA A 98 -14.14 5.01 -13.50
C ALA A 98 -13.85 4.27 -14.82
N SER A 99 -13.79 2.93 -14.78
CA SER A 99 -13.47 2.12 -15.95
C SER A 99 -14.68 1.98 -16.88
N SER A 100 -14.47 2.23 -18.18
CA SER A 100 -15.45 1.94 -19.23
C SER A 100 -15.52 0.45 -19.56
N GLN A 101 -14.41 -0.27 -19.39
CA GLN A 101 -14.29 -1.71 -19.64
C GLN A 101 -13.42 -2.35 -18.57
N ILE A 102 -13.82 -3.54 -18.13
CA ILE A 102 -13.05 -4.38 -17.22
C ILE A 102 -12.55 -5.59 -18.01
N VAL A 103 -11.24 -5.82 -17.99
CA VAL A 103 -10.59 -6.96 -18.65
C VAL A 103 -9.96 -7.84 -17.58
N GLU A 104 -10.24 -9.15 -17.64
CA GLU A 104 -9.75 -10.11 -16.66
C GLU A 104 -8.69 -11.03 -17.27
N GLN A 105 -7.54 -11.13 -16.61
CA GLN A 105 -6.49 -12.10 -16.94
C GLN A 105 -6.40 -13.14 -15.81
N ILE A 106 -7.14 -14.24 -15.95
CA ILE A 106 -7.22 -15.30 -14.92
C ILE A 106 -6.14 -16.38 -15.16
N ILE A 107 -5.88 -16.71 -16.43
CA ILE A 107 -4.98 -17.79 -16.80
C ILE A 107 -3.53 -17.33 -16.62
N ARG A 108 -2.77 -18.07 -15.79
CA ARG A 108 -1.33 -17.85 -15.63
C ARG A 108 -0.56 -18.56 -16.74
N PRO A 109 0.47 -17.94 -17.35
CA PRO A 109 1.27 -18.57 -18.40
C PRO A 109 1.90 -19.91 -18.01
N THR A 110 2.16 -20.12 -16.71
CA THR A 110 2.77 -21.34 -16.16
C THR A 110 1.77 -22.47 -15.89
N GLY A 111 0.46 -22.25 -16.07
CA GLY A 111 -0.57 -23.25 -15.74
C GLY A 111 -0.77 -23.48 -14.23
N LEU A 112 -0.15 -22.67 -13.37
CA LEU A 112 -0.35 -22.76 -11.91
C LEU A 112 -1.82 -22.51 -11.56
N VAL A 113 -2.45 -23.51 -10.94
CA VAL A 113 -3.83 -23.43 -10.45
C VAL A 113 -3.84 -22.76 -9.08
N ILE A 114 -4.85 -21.93 -8.83
CA ILE A 114 -5.10 -21.39 -7.49
C ILE A 114 -5.55 -22.56 -6.61
N ILE A 115 -4.72 -22.93 -5.63
CA ILE A 115 -5.08 -23.90 -4.60
C ILE A 115 -5.70 -23.13 -3.43
N ILE A 116 -6.99 -23.36 -3.18
CA ILE A 116 -7.70 -22.89 -1.98
C ILE A 116 -7.62 -24.00 -0.93
N ILE A 117 -6.99 -23.74 0.22
CA ILE A 117 -6.90 -24.71 1.32
C ILE A 117 -7.85 -24.31 2.46
N ALA A 118 -8.84 -25.18 2.67
CA ALA A 118 -9.62 -25.50 3.88
C ALA A 118 -9.88 -24.39 4.95
N TYR A 119 -11.16 -23.99 5.05
CA TYR A 119 -11.72 -23.26 6.20
C TYR A 119 -11.71 -24.15 7.46
N LYS A 120 -10.65 -24.11 8.26
CA LYS A 120 -10.67 -24.66 9.62
C LYS A 120 -10.44 -23.52 10.61
N VAL A 121 -11.55 -23.00 11.15
CA VAL A 121 -11.52 -22.03 12.25
C VAL A 121 -11.14 -22.79 13.51
N PHE A 122 -9.93 -22.58 14.00
CA PHE A 122 -9.47 -23.13 15.27
C PHE A 122 -9.74 -22.11 16.37
N TYR A 123 -10.72 -22.38 17.23
CA TYR A 123 -10.85 -21.71 18.53
C TYR A 123 -9.85 -22.36 19.48
N CYS A 124 -8.59 -21.96 19.37
CA CYS A 124 -7.53 -22.39 20.27
C CYS A 124 -6.85 -21.13 20.83
N VAL A 125 -6.65 -21.07 22.15
CA VAL A 125 -5.47 -20.36 22.68
C VAL A 125 -4.26 -20.99 21.97
N ILE A 126 -3.29 -20.19 21.50
CA ILE A 126 -2.07 -20.71 20.86
C ILE A 126 -1.53 -21.83 21.74
N GLY A 127 -1.68 -23.06 21.25
CA GLY A 127 -1.51 -24.27 22.03
C GLY A 127 -0.93 -25.36 21.14
N GLU A 128 -0.56 -26.48 21.74
CA GLU A 128 0.30 -27.50 21.13
C GLU A 128 -0.17 -27.96 19.73
N LYS A 129 -1.49 -28.04 19.50
CA LYS A 129 -2.08 -28.48 18.22
C LYS A 129 -1.81 -27.55 17.03
N PHE A 130 -1.76 -26.22 17.23
CA PHE A 130 -1.46 -25.29 16.15
C PHE A 130 0.02 -25.39 15.74
N LEU A 131 0.89 -25.51 16.76
CA LEU A 131 2.32 -25.60 16.55
C LEU A 131 2.72 -26.93 15.88
N GLU A 132 2.10 -28.04 16.29
CA GLU A 132 2.31 -29.37 15.70
C GLU A 132 1.89 -29.40 14.22
N LEU A 133 0.85 -28.64 13.83
CA LEU A 133 0.45 -28.50 12.44
C LEU A 133 1.52 -27.74 11.63
N VAL A 134 2.03 -26.63 12.17
CA VAL A 134 3.04 -25.78 11.50
C VAL A 134 4.38 -26.52 11.37
N THR A 135 4.81 -27.29 12.37
CA THR A 135 6.07 -28.05 12.32
C THR A 135 5.99 -29.31 11.47
N LYS A 136 4.82 -29.97 11.37
CA LYS A 136 4.65 -31.15 10.48
C LYS A 136 4.58 -30.77 9.00
N LEU A 137 4.16 -29.55 8.69
CA LEU A 137 4.20 -29.02 7.33
C LEU A 137 5.66 -28.68 7.00
N GLY A 138 6.40 -29.64 6.44
CA GLY A 138 7.79 -29.48 5.98
C GLY A 138 7.99 -28.49 4.82
N CYS A 139 7.11 -27.50 4.68
CA CYS A 139 7.09 -26.48 3.65
C CYS A 139 7.04 -25.08 4.26
N LYS A 140 7.47 -24.07 3.49
CA LYS A 140 7.42 -22.66 3.93
C LYS A 140 5.96 -22.26 4.16
N CYS A 141 5.61 -21.94 5.41
CA CYS A 141 4.25 -21.53 5.81
C CYS A 141 4.16 -20.01 6.01
N LEU A 142 3.04 -19.41 5.59
CA LEU A 142 2.71 -18.01 5.88
C LEU A 142 1.67 -17.96 7.00
N ILE A 143 1.96 -17.19 8.06
CA ILE A 143 1.05 -16.98 9.19
C ILE A 143 0.70 -15.50 9.24
N GLY A 144 -0.57 -15.17 8.98
CA GLY A 144 -1.11 -13.82 9.14
C GLY A 144 -1.75 -13.65 10.52
N SER A 145 -1.57 -12.48 11.15
CA SER A 145 -2.32 -12.08 12.34
C SER A 145 -2.66 -10.59 12.25
N GLN A 146 -3.86 -10.24 12.72
CA GLN A 146 -4.35 -8.86 12.73
C GLN A 146 -3.80 -8.04 13.91
N ASN A 147 -3.22 -8.69 14.92
CA ASN A 147 -2.71 -8.01 16.12
C ASN A 147 -1.20 -8.26 16.29
N GLN A 148 -0.44 -7.18 16.50
CA GLN A 148 1.01 -7.23 16.60
C GLN A 148 1.51 -7.98 17.86
N CYS A 149 0.82 -7.85 19.00
CA CYS A 149 1.13 -8.62 20.21
C CYS A 149 0.97 -10.13 19.96
N TRP A 150 -0.01 -10.51 19.16
CA TRP A 150 -0.24 -11.90 18.78
C TRP A 150 0.84 -12.43 17.82
N LYS A 151 1.33 -11.61 16.88
CA LYS A 151 2.47 -11.98 16.02
C LYS A 151 3.72 -12.30 16.86
N LEU A 152 4.03 -11.42 17.82
CA LEU A 152 5.20 -11.58 18.70
C LEU A 152 5.06 -12.80 19.61
N ASN A 153 3.87 -13.04 20.15
CA ASN A 153 3.59 -14.20 20.99
C ASN A 153 3.74 -15.53 20.21
N ILE A 154 3.17 -15.60 18.99
CA ILE A 154 3.34 -16.76 18.09
C ILE A 154 4.83 -16.99 17.80
N LEU A 155 5.57 -15.93 17.43
CA LEU A 155 6.99 -16.03 17.12
C LEU A 155 7.81 -16.52 18.33
N TYR A 156 7.53 -15.99 19.52
CA TYR A 156 8.18 -16.42 20.77
C TYR A 156 7.95 -17.90 21.04
N HIS A 157 6.71 -18.39 20.94
CA HIS A 157 6.41 -19.80 21.19
C HIS A 157 7.03 -20.73 20.14
N ILE A 158 7.07 -20.33 18.86
CA ILE A 158 7.76 -21.09 17.80
C ILE A 158 9.26 -21.18 18.12
N CYS A 159 9.92 -20.05 18.36
CA CYS A 159 11.36 -20.00 18.64
C CYS A 159 11.74 -20.77 19.91
N TYR A 160 10.99 -20.60 21.01
CA TYR A 160 11.23 -21.29 22.28
C TYR A 160 11.14 -22.81 22.13
N ARG A 161 10.16 -23.31 21.37
CA ARG A 161 9.99 -24.76 21.17
C ARG A 161 11.03 -25.33 20.21
N ILE A 162 11.42 -24.63 19.16
CA ILE A 162 12.55 -25.03 18.30
C ILE A 162 13.82 -25.19 19.15
N SER A 163 14.07 -24.25 20.06
CA SER A 163 15.21 -24.33 20.99
C SER A 163 15.16 -25.56 21.90
N LEU A 164 13.99 -25.97 22.38
CA LEU A 164 13.82 -27.17 23.20
C LEU A 164 13.93 -28.48 22.42
N SER A 165 13.50 -28.51 21.15
CA SER A 165 13.66 -29.68 20.27
C SER A 165 15.09 -29.87 19.75
N GLY A 166 15.91 -28.80 19.76
CA GLY A 166 17.33 -28.88 19.39
C GLY A 166 18.21 -29.51 20.49
N THR A 167 17.76 -29.46 21.75
CA THR A 167 18.51 -30.00 22.91
C THR A 167 18.35 -31.50 23.13
N SER A 168 17.52 -32.20 22.37
CA SER A 168 17.32 -33.66 22.50
C SER A 168 18.18 -34.52 21.57
N ASN A 169 19.03 -33.93 20.72
CA ASN A 169 19.92 -34.65 19.79
C ASN A 169 21.40 -34.63 20.21
N SER A 170 21.71 -34.29 21.46
CA SER A 170 23.07 -34.36 22.02
C SER A 170 23.15 -35.29 23.23
N GLN A 171 22.77 -36.55 23.02
CA GLN A 171 23.18 -37.69 23.86
C GLN A 171 23.71 -38.79 22.95
#